data_AF-A0A957U066-F1
#
_entry.id   AF-A0A957U066-F1
#
_cell.length_a   1.000
_cell.length_b   1.000
_cell.length_c   1.000
_cell.angle_alpha   90.00
_cell.angle_beta   90.00
_cell.angle_gamma   90.00
#
_symmetry.space_group_name_H-M   'P 1'
#
loop_
_entity.id
_entity.type
_entity.pdbx_description
1 polymer ?
#
loop_
_entity_poly.entity_id
_entity_poly.type
_entity_poly.pdbx_seq_one_letter_code
_entity_poly.pdbx_strand_id
1 'polypeptide(L)'
;MTTSTATPQPKPKRRRINTWDSPWLNPKFITGLSMVLIIGLMGVYGQFIWDTSLARVASSPLNLPPPWAPGFQTAKETPAPAAAATVVPDGVAPLPATAATTTDTEAAPASSSSITGGNPLQQQQQESGASVTGGNPFQQQQQESGASVTGGNPLQQQSSEAASATEAGAAAETAAAAPTPRVRTSRFGTPSWDHPLGTESSGRDMFAVLLVGAPRSLRIGFIAAGIGMIVGIILGFTAGFVGGWVDAVIRTLSDAAITIPSLVVLIVISAYVNLNNITYMALLLALFAWPGPTRLIRSQVLSMRERGYVQMARLSGASTMSIMFGEMMPNLLPYLAASFTGNVSGAILAATGLEVLGLGPTRDPTLGITIFYAIRASAILRGMWWWWGVPLAALIIIFSGLFLMTVGLDEIANPRLR
;
A
#
# COMPACT_ATOMS: atom_id res chain seq x y z
N MET A 1 32.33 -45.01 -62.80
CA MET A 1 31.98 -43.58 -62.95
C MET A 1 30.61 -43.37 -62.34
N THR A 2 30.53 -42.88 -61.11
CA THR A 2 29.26 -42.48 -60.47
C THR A 2 29.34 -40.98 -60.21
N THR A 3 28.62 -40.22 -61.02
CA THR A 3 28.54 -38.75 -60.90
C THR A 3 27.67 -38.39 -59.71
N SER A 4 28.31 -37.83 -58.68
CA SER A 4 27.64 -37.23 -57.52
C SER A 4 26.90 -35.97 -57.95
N THR A 5 25.57 -36.05 -58.02
CA THR A 5 24.69 -34.90 -58.22
C THR A 5 24.63 -34.08 -56.93
N ALA A 6 25.37 -32.96 -56.91
CA ALA A 6 25.31 -32.00 -55.82
C ALA A 6 23.97 -31.23 -55.85
N THR A 7 23.16 -31.39 -54.82
CA THR A 7 21.93 -30.62 -54.60
C THR A 7 22.27 -29.15 -54.33
N PRO A 8 21.66 -28.18 -55.04
CA PRO A 8 21.96 -26.77 -54.84
C PRO A 8 21.46 -26.28 -53.47
N GLN A 9 22.36 -25.72 -52.67
CA GLN A 9 22.03 -25.10 -51.38
C GLN A 9 21.11 -23.88 -51.59
N PRO A 10 20.05 -23.72 -50.77
CA PRO A 10 19.15 -22.57 -50.87
C PRO A 10 19.90 -21.27 -50.52
N LYS A 11 19.83 -20.28 -51.42
CA LYS A 11 20.43 -18.95 -51.19
C LYS A 11 19.84 -18.31 -49.93
N PRO A 12 20.66 -17.74 -49.02
CA PRO A 12 20.15 -17.06 -47.84
C PRO A 12 19.29 -15.86 -48.27
N LYS A 13 18.03 -15.84 -47.84
CA LYS A 13 17.14 -14.68 -48.03
C LYS A 13 17.80 -13.45 -47.40
N ARG A 14 18.18 -12.47 -48.21
CA ARG A 14 18.62 -11.16 -47.71
C ARG A 14 17.44 -10.51 -46.97
N ARG A 15 17.52 -10.49 -45.64
CA ARG A 15 16.57 -9.75 -44.80
C ARG A 15 16.77 -8.26 -45.13
N ARG A 16 15.76 -7.63 -45.75
CA ARG A 16 15.74 -6.17 -45.92
C ARG A 16 15.65 -5.58 -44.51
N ILE A 17 16.76 -5.04 -44.02
CA ILE A 17 16.80 -4.28 -42.78
C ILE A 17 16.07 -2.98 -43.10
N ASN A 18 14.90 -2.77 -42.51
CA ASN A 18 14.21 -1.50 -42.67
C ASN A 18 15.01 -0.45 -41.88
N THR A 19 15.15 0.75 -42.42
CA THR A 19 15.81 1.89 -41.73
C THR A 19 15.12 2.29 -40.43
N TRP A 20 13.94 1.73 -40.16
CA TRP A 20 13.14 1.88 -38.95
C TRP A 20 13.29 0.72 -37.94
N ASP A 21 14.18 -0.26 -38.21
CA ASP A 21 14.58 -1.30 -37.26
C ASP A 21 15.55 -0.73 -36.20
N SER A 22 15.26 0.46 -35.66
CA SER A 22 16.01 0.98 -34.51
C SER A 22 15.79 0.03 -33.32
N PRO A 23 16.86 -0.36 -32.60
CA PRO A 23 16.75 -1.28 -31.48
C PRO A 23 15.67 -0.84 -30.48
N TRP A 24 15.57 0.45 -30.22
CA TRP A 24 14.62 1.06 -29.28
C TRP A 24 13.14 1.00 -29.69
N LEU A 25 12.80 0.65 -30.92
CA LEU A 25 11.41 0.62 -31.43
C LEU A 25 10.72 -0.75 -31.25
N ASN A 26 11.07 -1.51 -30.21
CA ASN A 26 10.39 -2.78 -29.91
C ASN A 26 8.91 -2.53 -29.56
N PRO A 27 7.94 -3.19 -30.22
CA PRO A 27 6.51 -2.98 -29.95
C PRO A 27 6.13 -3.27 -28.49
N LYS A 28 6.76 -4.25 -27.84
CA LYS A 28 6.52 -4.57 -26.41
C LYS A 28 6.98 -3.42 -25.51
N PHE A 29 8.15 -2.87 -25.80
CA PHE A 29 8.68 -1.72 -25.07
C PHE A 29 7.79 -0.49 -25.23
N ILE A 30 7.38 -0.17 -26.46
CA ILE A 30 6.50 0.99 -26.74
C ILE A 30 5.15 0.82 -26.06
N THR A 31 4.57 -0.39 -26.12
CA THR A 31 3.27 -0.67 -25.47
C THR A 31 3.41 -0.49 -23.96
N GLY A 32 4.42 -1.10 -23.34
CA GLY A 32 4.64 -0.97 -21.90
C GLY A 32 4.92 0.48 -21.47
N LEU A 33 5.76 1.19 -22.21
CA LEU A 33 6.08 2.60 -21.97
C LEU A 33 4.83 3.47 -22.10
N SER A 34 3.98 3.20 -23.10
CA SER A 34 2.72 3.92 -23.27
C SER A 34 1.77 3.70 -22.10
N MET A 35 1.66 2.48 -21.55
CA MET A 35 0.82 2.19 -20.40
C MET A 35 1.29 2.97 -19.16
N VAL A 36 2.60 2.98 -18.89
CA VAL A 36 3.15 3.72 -17.74
C VAL A 36 3.04 5.23 -17.95
N LEU A 37 3.30 5.73 -19.16
CA LEU A 37 3.16 7.14 -19.50
C LEU A 37 1.72 7.61 -19.38
N ILE A 38 0.75 6.83 -19.86
CA ILE A 38 -0.68 7.17 -19.74
C ILE A 38 -1.04 7.38 -18.27
N ILE A 39 -0.54 6.55 -17.36
CA ILE A 39 -0.84 6.69 -15.92
C ILE A 39 -0.15 7.92 -15.33
N GLY A 40 1.11 8.19 -15.69
CA GLY A 40 1.80 9.42 -15.28
C GLY A 40 1.10 10.68 -15.82
N LEU A 41 0.70 10.64 -17.09
CA LEU A 41 -0.06 11.69 -17.76
C LEU A 41 -1.45 11.85 -17.16
N MET A 42 -2.09 10.78 -16.69
CA MET A 42 -3.39 10.85 -16.02
C MET A 42 -3.33 11.70 -14.74
N GLY A 43 -2.17 11.77 -14.07
CA GLY A 43 -1.99 12.71 -12.95
C GLY A 43 -1.95 14.17 -13.38
N VAL A 44 -1.30 14.46 -14.51
CA VAL A 44 -1.12 15.83 -15.03
C VAL A 44 -2.35 16.33 -15.79
N TYR A 45 -2.99 15.45 -16.56
CA TYR A 45 -4.20 15.77 -17.32
C TYR A 45 -5.48 15.55 -16.50
N GLY A 46 -5.45 14.67 -15.52
CA GLY A 46 -6.60 14.36 -14.68
C GLY A 46 -7.13 15.56 -13.92
N GLN A 47 -6.25 16.50 -13.52
CA GLN A 47 -6.67 17.76 -12.89
C GLN A 47 -7.55 18.65 -13.79
N PHE A 48 -7.50 18.47 -15.11
CA PHE A 48 -8.35 19.18 -16.07
C PHE A 48 -9.63 18.41 -16.41
N ILE A 49 -9.62 17.09 -16.25
CA ILE A 49 -10.73 16.21 -16.61
C ILE A 49 -11.72 16.07 -15.45
N TRP A 50 -11.22 16.08 -14.20
CA TRP A 50 -12.02 15.81 -13.02
C TRP A 50 -11.54 16.61 -11.80
N ASP A 51 -12.44 16.87 -10.86
CA ASP A 51 -12.08 17.56 -9.63
C ASP A 51 -11.26 16.66 -8.69
N THR A 52 -9.95 16.93 -8.64
CA THR A 52 -9.01 16.23 -7.75
C THR A 52 -9.20 16.58 -6.27
N SER A 53 -9.98 17.63 -5.96
CA SER A 53 -10.34 17.97 -4.58
C SER A 53 -11.18 16.87 -3.92
N LEU A 54 -11.94 16.10 -4.74
CA LEU A 54 -12.75 14.96 -4.33
C LEU A 54 -11.94 13.74 -3.87
N ALA A 55 -10.61 13.79 -4.03
CA ALA A 55 -9.71 12.79 -3.47
C ALA A 55 -9.48 12.99 -1.95
N ARG A 56 -9.94 14.10 -1.36
CA ARG A 56 -9.83 14.38 0.09
C ARG A 56 -10.96 13.74 0.88
N VAL A 57 -10.65 13.32 2.11
CA VAL A 57 -11.62 12.73 3.04
C VAL A 57 -12.81 13.68 3.24
N ALA A 58 -14.03 13.12 3.30
CA ALA A 58 -15.29 13.82 3.47
C ALA A 58 -15.66 14.84 2.37
N SER A 59 -15.13 14.67 1.15
CA SER A 59 -15.46 15.53 0.01
C SER A 59 -16.68 15.06 -0.80
N SER A 60 -17.02 13.78 -0.69
CA SER A 60 -18.11 13.11 -1.41
C SER A 60 -19.07 12.46 -0.41
N PRO A 61 -20.31 12.13 -0.81
CA PRO A 61 -21.30 11.50 0.07
C PRO A 61 -20.73 10.27 0.77
N LEU A 62 -20.86 10.24 2.11
CA LEU A 62 -20.43 9.10 2.89
C LEU A 62 -21.26 7.88 2.54
N ASN A 63 -20.58 6.77 2.31
CA ASN A 63 -21.21 5.46 2.25
C ASN A 63 -21.48 4.95 3.68
N LEU A 64 -22.57 5.43 4.27
CA LEU A 64 -23.08 4.95 5.54
C LEU A 64 -24.07 3.80 5.30
N PRO A 65 -24.09 2.77 6.19
CA PRO A 65 -25.19 1.83 6.21
C PRO A 65 -26.50 2.60 6.39
N PRO A 66 -27.62 2.13 5.81
CA PRO A 66 -28.87 2.88 5.88
C PRO A 66 -29.29 3.10 7.34
N PRO A 67 -30.04 4.17 7.65
CA PRO A 67 -30.38 4.54 9.03
C PRO A 67 -31.10 3.45 9.85
N TRP A 68 -31.72 2.50 9.17
CA TRP A 68 -32.44 1.36 9.74
C TRP A 68 -31.58 0.09 9.84
N ALA A 69 -30.31 0.12 9.41
CA ALA A 69 -29.39 -0.99 9.58
C ALA A 69 -29.02 -1.17 11.06
N PRO A 70 -28.98 -2.41 11.59
CA PRO A 70 -28.56 -2.65 12.96
C PRO A 70 -27.16 -2.06 13.21
N GLY A 71 -27.04 -1.15 14.19
CA GLY A 71 -25.78 -0.48 14.55
C GLY A 71 -25.58 0.94 14.02
N PHE A 72 -26.58 1.56 13.38
CA PHE A 72 -26.54 2.98 13.00
C PHE A 72 -26.78 3.89 14.22
N GLN A 73 -25.72 4.39 14.85
CA GLN A 73 -25.84 5.44 15.87
C GLN A 73 -25.74 6.81 15.20
N THR A 74 -26.84 7.56 15.19
CA THR A 74 -26.80 9.00 14.87
C THR A 74 -25.94 9.73 15.90
N ALA A 75 -25.19 10.76 15.50
CA ALA A 75 -24.35 11.57 16.39
C ALA A 75 -25.09 12.21 17.60
N LYS A 76 -26.42 12.07 17.70
CA LYS A 76 -27.23 12.43 18.87
C LYS A 76 -27.30 11.34 19.96
N GLU A 77 -26.76 10.15 19.73
CA GLU A 77 -26.84 9.00 20.66
C GLU A 77 -25.49 8.60 21.26
N THR A 78 -24.54 9.54 21.38
CA THR A 78 -23.51 9.35 22.42
C THR A 78 -24.21 9.56 23.75
N PRO A 79 -24.27 8.56 24.67
CA PRO A 79 -24.78 8.83 26.00
C PRO A 79 -23.87 9.90 26.61
N ALA A 80 -24.46 11.00 27.07
CA ALA A 80 -23.76 11.98 27.88
C ALA A 80 -22.98 11.22 28.98
N PRO A 81 -21.73 11.60 29.30
CA PRO A 81 -21.02 10.97 30.40
C PRO A 81 -21.92 11.06 31.62
N ALA A 82 -22.27 9.90 32.18
CA ALA A 82 -23.16 9.77 33.32
C ALA A 82 -22.78 10.82 34.36
N ALA A 83 -23.76 11.66 34.70
CA ALA A 83 -23.63 12.70 35.70
C ALA A 83 -22.95 12.13 36.94
N ALA A 84 -21.93 12.85 37.40
CA ALA A 84 -21.18 12.57 38.61
C ALA A 84 -22.14 12.16 39.74
N ALA A 85 -21.95 10.94 40.23
CA ALA A 85 -22.60 10.47 41.44
C ALA A 85 -22.30 11.46 42.57
N THR A 86 -23.32 12.22 42.95
CA THR A 86 -23.24 13.17 44.05
C THR A 86 -23.30 12.36 45.34
N VAL A 87 -22.14 12.15 45.95
CA VAL A 87 -22.03 11.64 47.31
C VAL A 87 -22.34 12.81 48.26
N VAL A 88 -23.44 12.71 48.99
CA VAL A 88 -23.67 13.50 50.22
C VAL A 88 -24.02 12.51 51.34
N PRO A 89 -23.28 12.49 52.46
CA PRO A 89 -23.57 11.61 53.59
C PRO A 89 -24.55 12.29 54.55
N ASP A 90 -25.40 11.51 55.21
CA ASP A 90 -25.45 11.44 56.69
C ASP A 90 -26.65 10.63 57.19
N GLY A 91 -26.36 9.76 58.17
CA GLY A 91 -27.16 9.75 59.40
C GLY A 91 -28.23 8.67 59.59
N VAL A 92 -27.85 7.69 60.42
CA VAL A 92 -28.67 7.06 61.47
C VAL A 92 -29.62 5.91 61.06
N ALA A 93 -29.25 4.70 61.48
CA ALA A 93 -30.06 3.48 61.51
C ALA A 93 -31.26 3.59 62.48
N PRO A 94 -32.27 2.70 62.42
CA PRO A 94 -32.09 1.39 63.05
C PRO A 94 -32.75 0.20 62.29
N LEU A 95 -32.16 -0.99 62.47
CA LEU A 95 -32.80 -2.31 62.32
C LEU A 95 -33.75 -2.57 63.53
N PRO A 96 -34.49 -3.70 63.67
CA PRO A 96 -34.60 -4.92 62.84
C PRO A 96 -36.06 -5.44 62.65
N ALA A 97 -36.24 -6.57 61.93
CA ALA A 97 -36.80 -7.82 62.48
C ALA A 97 -37.71 -8.65 61.53
N THR A 98 -37.25 -9.90 61.30
CA THR A 98 -37.98 -11.21 61.38
C THR A 98 -38.95 -11.75 60.30
N ALA A 99 -38.78 -13.08 60.13
CA ALA A 99 -39.65 -14.16 59.61
C ALA A 99 -39.67 -14.38 58.08
N ALA A 100 -39.09 -15.45 57.48
CA ALA A 100 -39.19 -16.93 57.63
C ALA A 100 -40.35 -17.58 56.85
N THR A 101 -40.10 -18.79 56.29
CA THR A 101 -41.02 -19.81 55.67
C THR A 101 -40.87 -19.93 54.13
N THR A 102 -39.99 -20.75 53.53
CA THR A 102 -39.90 -22.24 53.31
C THR A 102 -40.52 -22.76 51.98
N THR A 103 -39.69 -23.55 51.25
CA THR A 103 -39.98 -24.81 50.47
C THR A 103 -40.98 -24.76 49.30
N ASP A 104 -40.88 -25.52 48.20
CA ASP A 104 -39.87 -26.35 47.49
C ASP A 104 -40.58 -26.88 46.21
N THR A 105 -39.81 -27.41 45.24
CA THR A 105 -40.21 -28.41 44.19
C THR A 105 -41.01 -27.90 42.98
N GLU A 106 -40.84 -28.27 41.71
CA GLU A 106 -39.85 -28.96 40.86
C GLU A 106 -40.53 -29.05 39.47
N ALA A 107 -39.80 -28.83 38.36
CA ALA A 107 -39.95 -29.50 37.05
C ALA A 107 -39.36 -28.65 35.90
N ALA A 108 -38.29 -29.17 35.30
CA ALA A 108 -37.83 -28.87 33.93
C ALA A 108 -38.03 -30.17 33.09
N PRO A 109 -37.65 -30.29 31.79
CA PRO A 109 -36.99 -29.33 30.89
C PRO A 109 -37.55 -29.33 29.44
N ALA A 110 -37.08 -28.40 28.59
CA ALA A 110 -36.70 -28.69 27.19
C ALA A 110 -36.22 -27.42 26.45
N SER A 111 -34.91 -27.29 26.28
CA SER A 111 -34.28 -26.45 25.26
C SER A 111 -33.21 -27.27 24.53
N SER A 112 -33.54 -27.66 23.30
CA SER A 112 -32.61 -28.04 22.23
C SER A 112 -32.46 -26.80 21.32
N SER A 113 -31.34 -26.43 20.71
CA SER A 113 -30.16 -27.18 20.29
C SER A 113 -29.08 -26.17 19.87
N SER A 114 -27.85 -26.36 20.34
CA SER A 114 -26.63 -25.69 19.89
C SER A 114 -25.71 -26.70 19.19
N ILE A 115 -25.51 -26.55 17.88
CA ILE A 115 -24.55 -27.27 17.00
C ILE A 115 -24.41 -26.35 15.76
N THR A 116 -23.28 -26.02 15.12
CA THR A 116 -21.84 -26.25 15.26
C THR A 116 -21.19 -25.41 14.15
N GLY A 117 -19.94 -24.97 14.32
CA GLY A 117 -19.15 -24.49 13.18
C GLY A 117 -17.83 -23.82 13.55
N GLY A 118 -16.98 -24.50 14.31
CA GLY A 118 -15.64 -24.02 14.68
C GLY A 118 -14.66 -24.01 13.50
N ASN A 119 -13.77 -23.02 13.54
CA ASN A 119 -12.56 -22.92 12.73
C ASN A 119 -11.41 -23.61 13.49
N PRO A 120 -10.59 -24.49 12.89
CA PRO A 120 -9.50 -25.14 13.60
C PRO A 120 -8.23 -24.29 13.48
N LEU A 121 -7.49 -24.14 14.58
CA LEU A 121 -6.03 -24.16 14.65
C LEU A 121 -5.59 -23.72 16.05
N GLN A 122 -4.63 -24.47 16.59
CA GLN A 122 -3.89 -24.27 17.84
C GLN A 122 -4.49 -24.91 19.10
N GLN A 123 -4.35 -26.23 19.18
CA GLN A 123 -3.84 -26.86 20.40
C GLN A 123 -2.33 -26.97 20.27
N GLN A 124 -1.57 -26.43 21.23
CA GLN A 124 -0.57 -27.24 21.92
C GLN A 124 -0.16 -26.61 23.27
N GLN A 125 -0.37 -27.44 24.30
CA GLN A 125 0.42 -27.58 25.53
C GLN A 125 0.24 -26.59 26.68
N GLN A 126 -0.50 -27.07 27.67
CA GLN A 126 -0.28 -26.84 29.10
C GLN A 126 1.02 -27.52 29.57
N GLU A 127 1.75 -26.81 30.42
CA GLU A 127 2.52 -27.22 31.62
C GLU A 127 3.24 -25.93 32.07
N SER A 128 3.56 -25.59 33.31
CA SER A 128 3.47 -26.13 34.66
C SER A 128 4.03 -25.02 35.58
N GLY A 129 3.65 -24.97 36.86
CA GLY A 129 4.57 -24.54 37.92
C GLY A 129 4.57 -23.09 38.44
N ALA A 130 4.16 -22.99 39.71
CA ALA A 130 4.88 -22.33 40.82
C ALA A 130 4.81 -20.79 41.07
N SER A 131 4.18 -20.48 42.21
CA SER A 131 4.64 -19.60 43.32
C SER A 131 5.01 -18.13 43.06
N VAL A 132 4.45 -17.19 43.84
CA VAL A 132 5.11 -16.60 45.03
C VAL A 132 4.23 -15.50 45.66
N THR A 133 4.12 -15.60 46.98
CA THR A 133 3.59 -14.70 48.00
C THR A 133 4.24 -13.31 48.03
N GLY A 134 3.47 -12.26 48.31
CA GLY A 134 4.04 -10.97 48.70
C GLY A 134 2.97 -9.94 49.05
N GLY A 135 2.56 -9.91 50.33
CA GLY A 135 1.68 -8.88 50.87
C GLY A 135 2.46 -7.80 51.63
N ASN A 136 2.05 -6.55 51.41
CA ASN A 136 2.02 -5.39 52.33
C ASN A 136 3.33 -4.80 52.90
N PRO A 137 3.28 -3.60 53.51
CA PRO A 137 2.41 -2.41 53.33
C PRO A 137 3.24 -1.10 53.25
N PHE A 138 2.67 0.05 52.91
CA PHE A 138 2.95 1.33 53.60
C PHE A 138 1.99 2.44 53.14
N GLN A 139 1.36 3.05 54.15
CA GLN A 139 0.44 4.17 54.07
C GLN A 139 1.16 5.51 53.85
N GLN A 140 0.48 6.37 53.09
CA GLN A 140 0.15 7.78 53.36
C GLN A 140 1.28 8.80 53.62
N GLN A 141 1.32 9.79 52.73
CA GLN A 141 1.26 11.25 52.94
C GLN A 141 1.52 11.89 51.56
N GLN A 142 0.82 12.87 50.99
CA GLN A 142 -0.16 13.86 51.43
C GLN A 142 -0.90 14.38 50.18
N GLN A 143 -2.17 14.76 50.35
CA GLN A 143 -2.94 15.60 49.44
C GLN A 143 -2.31 17.00 49.32
N GLU A 144 -2.26 17.58 48.12
CA GLU A 144 -3.09 18.74 47.75
C GLU A 144 -2.75 19.32 46.36
N SER A 145 -3.77 19.98 45.80
CA SER A 145 -3.74 20.99 44.73
C SER A 145 -3.82 20.50 43.29
N GLY A 146 -5.07 20.51 42.79
CA GLY A 146 -5.36 20.55 41.36
C GLY A 146 -5.17 21.96 40.79
N ALA A 147 -4.70 22.03 39.55
CA ALA A 147 -4.92 23.18 38.68
C ALA A 147 -4.87 22.74 37.21
N SER A 148 -5.97 23.06 36.53
CA SER A 148 -6.30 22.96 35.12
C SER A 148 -5.35 23.73 34.20
N VAL A 149 -4.89 23.12 33.10
CA VAL A 149 -4.37 23.84 31.92
C VAL A 149 -4.66 23.03 30.65
N THR A 150 -4.92 23.76 29.56
CA THR A 150 -5.13 23.40 28.13
C THR A 150 -6.60 23.17 27.76
N GLY A 151 -7.24 24.01 26.94
CA GLY A 151 -6.71 24.93 25.93
C GLY A 151 -7.53 24.69 24.66
N GLY A 152 -8.73 25.26 24.61
CA GLY A 152 -9.72 25.03 23.56
C GLY A 152 -9.30 25.60 22.20
N ASN A 153 -9.67 24.86 21.15
CA ASN A 153 -9.58 25.28 19.76
C ASN A 153 -10.81 26.16 19.41
N PRO A 154 -10.67 27.39 18.87
CA PRO A 154 -11.72 28.42 18.92
C PRO A 154 -12.75 28.42 17.78
N LEU A 155 -12.95 27.30 17.07
CA LEU A 155 -13.83 27.28 15.87
C LEU A 155 -15.27 26.78 16.13
N GLN A 156 -15.68 26.53 17.37
CA GLN A 156 -17.03 26.04 17.71
C GLN A 156 -17.99 27.10 18.26
N GLN A 157 -17.54 28.33 18.54
CA GLN A 157 -18.38 29.35 19.20
C GLN A 157 -19.23 30.21 18.26
N GLN A 158 -19.16 30.06 16.93
CA GLN A 158 -19.92 30.92 16.01
C GLN A 158 -21.20 30.32 15.41
N SER A 159 -21.58 29.08 15.73
CA SER A 159 -22.79 28.45 15.14
C SER A 159 -23.94 28.21 16.12
N SER A 160 -23.81 28.58 17.40
CA SER A 160 -24.81 28.27 18.44
C SER A 160 -25.83 29.38 18.73
N GLU A 161 -25.79 30.53 18.05
CA GLU A 161 -26.70 31.66 18.34
C GLU A 161 -27.81 31.93 17.32
N ALA A 162 -27.90 31.15 16.22
CA ALA A 162 -28.86 31.43 15.14
C ALA A 162 -30.05 30.47 15.02
N ALA A 163 -30.23 29.49 15.92
CA ALA A 163 -31.23 28.43 15.73
C ALA A 163 -32.11 28.15 16.97
N SER A 164 -32.34 29.14 17.82
CA SER A 164 -33.30 29.06 18.94
C SER A 164 -34.40 30.11 18.81
N ALA A 165 -35.22 29.98 17.77
CA ALA A 165 -36.55 30.58 17.72
C ALA A 165 -37.38 29.88 16.64
N THR A 166 -38.15 28.86 17.04
CA THR A 166 -39.52 28.54 16.58
C THR A 166 -39.82 27.12 17.10
N GLU A 167 -40.12 27.05 18.40
CA GLU A 167 -40.85 25.92 18.97
C GLU A 167 -42.35 26.09 18.69
N ALA A 168 -43.04 24.96 18.78
CA ALA A 168 -44.47 24.81 19.06
C ALA A 168 -45.44 24.94 17.87
N GLY A 169 -45.85 23.77 17.35
CA GLY A 169 -46.93 23.67 16.38
C GLY A 169 -47.43 22.24 16.13
N ALA A 170 -48.01 21.64 17.17
CA ALA A 170 -49.01 20.56 17.16
C ALA A 170 -48.61 19.13 16.74
N ALA A 171 -48.95 18.21 17.64
CA ALA A 171 -48.84 16.76 17.55
C ALA A 171 -50.12 16.10 17.01
N ALA A 172 -49.95 14.88 16.46
CA ALA A 172 -50.91 13.77 16.27
C ALA A 172 -52.08 14.02 15.27
N GLU A 173 -52.60 13.10 14.45
CA GLU A 173 -52.68 11.63 14.52
C GLU A 173 -53.15 11.03 13.15
N THR A 174 -52.55 9.90 12.75
CA THR A 174 -53.04 8.71 11.99
C THR A 174 -53.96 8.80 10.74
N ALA A 175 -53.50 8.28 9.59
CA ALA A 175 -54.03 7.05 8.92
C ALA A 175 -53.78 6.99 7.39
N ALA A 176 -53.34 5.80 6.94
CA ALA A 176 -53.42 5.23 5.59
C ALA A 176 -52.53 5.78 4.45
N ALA A 177 -51.39 5.12 4.20
CA ALA A 177 -50.78 5.08 2.88
C ALA A 177 -50.13 3.70 2.62
N ALA A 178 -50.36 3.21 1.40
CA ALA A 178 -49.94 1.95 0.76
C ALA A 178 -48.54 1.42 1.15
N PRO A 179 -48.23 0.11 0.90
CA PRO A 179 -46.86 -0.37 0.98
C PRO A 179 -46.00 0.49 0.05
N THR A 180 -45.21 1.38 0.64
CA THR A 180 -44.29 2.22 -0.11
C THR A 180 -43.43 1.28 -0.95
N PRO A 181 -43.24 1.58 -2.24
CA PRO A 181 -42.41 0.76 -3.10
C PRO A 181 -41.07 0.68 -2.37
N ARG A 182 -40.59 -0.55 -2.10
CA ARG A 182 -39.29 -0.77 -1.46
C ARG A 182 -38.33 0.22 -2.09
N VAL A 183 -37.95 1.26 -1.34
CA VAL A 183 -36.95 2.22 -1.77
C VAL A 183 -35.78 1.33 -2.11
N ARG A 184 -35.45 1.22 -3.40
CA ARG A 184 -34.26 0.49 -3.83
C ARG A 184 -33.17 1.15 -3.02
N THR A 185 -32.62 0.40 -2.07
CA THR A 185 -31.66 0.90 -1.11
C THR A 185 -30.45 1.29 -1.93
N SER A 186 -30.40 2.57 -2.32
CA SER A 186 -29.25 3.15 -2.96
C SER A 186 -28.15 3.01 -1.93
N ARG A 187 -27.35 1.95 -2.06
CA ARG A 187 -26.09 1.79 -1.34
C ARG A 187 -25.31 3.05 -1.69
N PHE A 188 -25.27 4.01 -0.77
CA PHE A 188 -24.50 5.22 -0.96
C PHE A 188 -23.10 4.82 -1.42
N GLY A 189 -22.56 5.47 -2.45
CA GLY A 189 -21.24 5.14 -3.00
C GLY A 189 -21.15 4.06 -4.07
N THR A 190 -22.26 3.49 -4.58
CA THR A 190 -22.22 2.77 -5.86
C THR A 190 -21.85 3.70 -7.02
N PRO A 191 -21.19 3.20 -8.08
CA PRO A 191 -20.89 3.98 -9.27
C PRO A 191 -22.12 4.72 -9.82
N SER A 192 -21.98 6.02 -10.03
CA SER A 192 -23.00 6.92 -10.59
C SER A 192 -22.36 7.91 -11.56
N TRP A 193 -23.15 8.70 -12.28
CA TRP A 193 -22.61 9.73 -13.18
C TRP A 193 -21.82 10.81 -12.43
N ASP A 194 -22.22 11.13 -11.20
CA ASP A 194 -21.49 12.07 -10.33
C ASP A 194 -20.22 11.46 -9.74
N HIS A 195 -20.18 10.12 -9.61
CA HIS A 195 -19.06 9.36 -9.07
C HIS A 195 -18.80 8.11 -9.93
N PRO A 196 -18.09 8.22 -11.06
CA PRO A 196 -18.01 7.16 -12.08
C PRO A 196 -17.46 5.82 -11.57
N LEU A 197 -16.58 5.87 -10.58
CA LEU A 197 -16.01 4.69 -9.92
C LEU A 197 -16.55 4.49 -8.49
N GLY A 198 -17.63 5.20 -8.13
CA GLY A 198 -18.23 5.16 -6.81
C GLY A 198 -17.44 5.92 -5.75
N THR A 199 -17.91 5.82 -4.50
CA THR A 199 -17.28 6.46 -3.33
C THR A 199 -16.91 5.43 -2.27
N GLU A 200 -15.92 5.79 -1.45
CA GLU A 200 -15.55 5.03 -0.26
C GLU A 200 -16.30 5.47 1.01
N SER A 201 -16.15 4.71 2.10
CA SER A 201 -16.85 5.02 3.37
C SER A 201 -16.38 6.32 4.03
N SER A 202 -15.16 6.79 3.73
CA SER A 202 -14.67 8.11 4.14
C SER A 202 -15.20 9.26 3.29
N GLY A 203 -16.02 8.98 2.27
CA GLY A 203 -16.52 10.00 1.35
C GLY A 203 -15.45 10.54 0.41
N ARG A 204 -14.55 9.70 -0.11
CA ARG A 204 -13.65 10.05 -1.22
C ARG A 204 -14.19 9.48 -2.52
N ASP A 205 -14.08 10.24 -3.60
CA ASP A 205 -14.43 9.79 -4.94
C ASP A 205 -13.33 8.87 -5.48
N MET A 206 -13.67 7.65 -5.88
CA MET A 206 -12.67 6.65 -6.25
C MET A 206 -11.97 6.99 -7.58
N PHE A 207 -12.62 7.74 -8.46
CA PHE A 207 -12.01 8.20 -9.71
C PHE A 207 -10.97 9.28 -9.45
N ALA A 208 -11.30 10.29 -8.63
CA ALA A 208 -10.36 11.30 -8.16
C ALA A 208 -9.17 10.68 -7.40
N VAL A 209 -9.44 9.68 -6.54
CA VAL A 209 -8.39 8.93 -5.83
C VAL A 209 -7.47 8.19 -6.80
N LEU A 210 -8.01 7.61 -7.87
CA LEU A 210 -7.21 6.94 -8.89
C LEU A 210 -6.32 7.92 -9.68
N LEU A 211 -6.91 9.04 -10.12
CA LEU A 211 -6.21 10.11 -10.85
C LEU A 211 -5.02 10.66 -10.09
N VAL A 212 -5.19 10.87 -8.77
CA VAL A 212 -4.14 11.44 -7.92
C VAL A 212 -3.19 10.35 -7.40
N GLY A 213 -3.73 9.17 -7.06
CA GLY A 213 -2.99 8.11 -6.37
C GLY A 213 -2.10 7.25 -7.27
N ALA A 214 -2.53 6.93 -8.49
CA ALA A 214 -1.74 6.09 -9.40
C ALA A 214 -0.38 6.73 -9.79
N PRO A 215 -0.31 8.03 -10.16
CA PRO A 215 0.97 8.70 -10.43
C PRO A 215 1.87 8.79 -9.19
N ARG A 216 1.28 8.94 -8.00
CA ARG A 216 2.03 9.00 -6.73
C ARG A 216 2.70 7.66 -6.42
N SER A 217 1.99 6.54 -6.59
CA SER A 217 2.58 5.21 -6.45
C SER A 217 3.71 4.95 -7.46
N LEU A 218 3.54 5.39 -8.72
CA LEU A 218 4.62 5.35 -9.71
C LEU A 218 5.84 6.18 -9.27
N ARG A 219 5.60 7.41 -8.78
CA ARG A 219 6.66 8.31 -8.31
C ARG A 219 7.50 7.69 -7.18
N ILE A 220 6.88 6.99 -6.24
CA ILE A 220 7.59 6.26 -5.17
C ILE A 220 8.55 5.24 -5.79
N GLY A 221 8.04 4.41 -6.71
CA GLY A 221 8.81 3.41 -7.41
C GLY A 221 9.99 3.98 -8.18
N PHE A 222 9.75 5.03 -8.97
CA PHE A 222 10.79 5.68 -9.79
C PHE A 222 11.90 6.32 -8.95
N ILE A 223 11.56 7.01 -7.86
CA ILE A 223 12.57 7.62 -6.98
C ILE A 223 13.39 6.53 -6.28
N ALA A 224 12.73 5.54 -5.67
CA ALA A 224 13.39 4.47 -4.95
C ALA A 224 14.32 3.65 -5.85
N ALA A 225 13.79 3.22 -7.01
CA ALA A 225 14.56 2.47 -7.98
C ALA A 225 15.65 3.30 -8.64
N GLY A 226 15.45 4.61 -8.86
CA GLY A 226 16.44 5.51 -9.43
C GLY A 226 17.67 5.63 -8.54
N ILE A 227 17.45 5.91 -7.25
CA ILE A 227 18.54 5.99 -6.27
C ILE A 227 19.21 4.62 -6.13
N GLY A 228 18.42 3.55 -5.96
CA GLY A 228 18.95 2.18 -5.85
C GLY A 228 19.76 1.77 -7.08
N MET A 229 19.32 2.13 -8.28
CA MET A 229 20.01 1.83 -9.54
C MET A 229 21.31 2.62 -9.67
N ILE A 230 21.33 3.91 -9.32
CA ILE A 230 22.56 4.73 -9.35
C ILE A 230 23.62 4.13 -8.42
N VAL A 231 23.23 3.82 -7.19
CA VAL A 231 24.13 3.17 -6.21
C VAL A 231 24.57 1.80 -6.73
N GLY A 232 23.64 1.01 -7.28
CA GLY A 232 23.93 -0.31 -7.82
C GLY A 232 24.85 -0.30 -9.04
N ILE A 233 24.74 0.69 -9.92
CA ILE A 233 25.66 0.91 -11.05
C ILE A 233 27.06 1.19 -10.51
N ILE A 234 27.21 2.16 -9.61
CA ILE A 234 28.51 2.55 -9.07
C ILE A 234 29.19 1.35 -8.39
N LEU A 235 28.48 0.67 -7.49
CA LEU A 235 29.01 -0.48 -6.76
C LEU A 235 29.27 -1.69 -7.68
N GLY A 236 28.33 -1.99 -8.59
CA GLY A 236 28.42 -3.15 -9.49
C GLY A 236 29.56 -3.03 -10.49
N PHE A 237 29.75 -1.84 -11.08
CA PHE A 237 30.89 -1.56 -11.97
C PHE A 237 32.21 -1.60 -11.20
N THR A 238 32.27 -1.00 -10.02
CA THR A 238 33.49 -1.00 -9.20
C THR A 238 33.90 -2.44 -8.82
N ALA A 239 32.95 -3.23 -8.31
CA ALA A 239 33.20 -4.63 -7.94
C ALA A 239 33.58 -5.49 -9.16
N GLY A 240 32.87 -5.35 -10.29
CA GLY A 240 33.08 -6.17 -11.48
C GLY A 240 34.37 -5.86 -12.23
N PHE A 241 34.81 -4.59 -12.26
CA PHE A 241 35.97 -4.16 -13.03
C PHE A 241 37.28 -4.16 -12.23
N VAL A 242 37.26 -3.65 -10.99
CA VAL A 242 38.48 -3.52 -10.16
C VAL A 242 38.87 -4.87 -9.55
N GLY A 243 37.90 -5.68 -9.11
CA GLY A 243 38.15 -6.98 -8.50
C GLY A 243 38.84 -6.89 -7.13
N GLY A 244 39.41 -8.01 -6.67
CA GLY A 244 40.19 -8.09 -5.44
C GLY A 244 39.37 -7.95 -4.15
N TRP A 245 39.93 -7.27 -3.15
CA TRP A 245 39.28 -7.10 -1.84
C TRP A 245 38.04 -6.19 -1.89
N VAL A 246 38.03 -5.19 -2.77
CA VAL A 246 36.89 -4.28 -2.97
C VAL A 246 35.67 -5.06 -3.44
N ASP A 247 35.88 -5.97 -4.40
CA ASP A 247 34.85 -6.88 -4.87
C ASP A 247 34.32 -7.79 -3.73
N ALA A 248 35.22 -8.35 -2.92
CA ALA A 248 34.84 -9.19 -1.78
C ALA A 248 33.96 -8.43 -0.76
N VAL A 249 34.29 -7.18 -0.44
CA VAL A 249 33.50 -6.34 0.48
C VAL A 249 32.13 -6.02 -0.11
N ILE A 250 32.08 -5.53 -1.36
CA ILE A 250 30.81 -5.15 -2.01
C ILE A 250 29.89 -6.38 -2.16
N ARG A 251 30.46 -7.51 -2.57
CA ARG A 251 29.72 -8.78 -2.66
C ARG A 251 29.16 -9.20 -1.30
N THR A 252 29.98 -9.16 -0.25
CA THR A 252 29.54 -9.56 1.10
C THR A 252 28.43 -8.66 1.62
N LEU A 253 28.55 -7.34 1.47
CA LEU A 253 27.50 -6.39 1.87
C LEU A 253 26.20 -6.60 1.09
N SER A 254 26.29 -6.82 -0.23
CA SER A 254 25.12 -7.05 -1.08
C SER A 254 24.43 -8.38 -0.76
N ASP A 255 25.21 -9.45 -0.60
CA ASP A 255 24.68 -10.78 -0.28
C ASP A 255 24.04 -10.79 1.11
N ALA A 256 24.63 -10.10 2.10
CA ALA A 256 24.03 -9.92 3.42
C ALA A 256 22.69 -9.16 3.36
N ALA A 257 22.63 -8.07 2.59
CA ALA A 257 21.41 -7.27 2.43
C ALA A 257 20.28 -8.05 1.72
N ILE A 258 20.61 -8.92 0.76
CA ILE A 258 19.62 -9.75 0.04
C ILE A 258 19.12 -10.91 0.90
N THR A 259 19.96 -11.44 1.80
CA THR A 259 19.62 -12.58 2.65
C THR A 259 18.52 -12.22 3.65
N ILE A 260 18.49 -10.98 4.12
CA ILE A 260 17.45 -10.49 5.02
C ILE A 260 16.23 -10.06 4.18
N PRO A 261 15.01 -10.55 4.46
CA PRO A 261 13.81 -10.08 3.78
C PRO A 261 13.62 -8.57 3.97
N SER A 262 13.79 -7.80 2.89
CA SER A 262 13.75 -6.33 2.94
C SER A 262 12.45 -5.80 3.51
N LEU A 263 11.32 -6.44 3.19
CA LEU A 263 9.99 -6.07 3.69
C LEU A 263 9.92 -6.13 5.22
N VAL A 264 10.54 -7.13 5.87
CA VAL A 264 10.55 -7.26 7.34
C VAL A 264 11.30 -6.08 7.97
N VAL A 265 12.46 -5.74 7.42
CA VAL A 265 13.27 -4.61 7.91
C VAL A 265 12.55 -3.29 7.68
N LEU A 266 11.91 -3.12 6.53
CA LEU A 266 11.12 -1.94 6.20
C LEU A 266 9.95 -1.75 7.18
N ILE A 267 9.26 -2.83 7.57
CA ILE A 267 8.20 -2.77 8.59
C ILE A 267 8.77 -2.23 9.90
N VAL A 268 9.86 -2.83 10.39
CA VAL A 268 10.48 -2.42 11.66
C VAL A 268 10.89 -0.95 11.62
N ILE A 269 11.59 -0.51 10.56
CA ILE A 269 12.02 0.89 10.44
C ILE A 269 10.82 1.84 10.32
N SER A 270 9.79 1.47 9.57
CA SER A 270 8.59 2.31 9.39
C SER A 270 7.79 2.52 10.68
N ALA A 271 7.94 1.63 11.67
CA ALA A 271 7.32 1.81 12.98
C ALA A 271 7.97 2.96 13.79
N TYR A 272 9.24 3.29 13.52
CA TYR A 272 9.97 4.36 14.20
C TYR A 272 10.08 5.65 13.37
N VAL A 273 9.95 5.54 12.04
CA VAL A 273 10.08 6.67 11.12
C VAL A 273 8.71 7.13 10.64
N ASN A 274 8.40 8.41 10.81
CA ASN A 274 7.14 8.99 10.32
C ASN A 274 7.15 9.12 8.79
N LEU A 275 6.45 8.22 8.09
CA LEU A 275 6.34 8.21 6.62
C LEU A 275 5.19 9.07 6.09
N ASN A 276 5.00 10.25 6.67
CA ASN A 276 3.90 11.16 6.32
C ASN A 276 4.01 11.77 4.91
N ASN A 277 5.12 11.55 4.20
CA ASN A 277 5.38 12.07 2.87
C ASN A 277 5.87 10.95 1.94
N ILE A 278 5.37 10.97 0.71
CA ILE A 278 5.76 10.10 -0.41
C ILE A 278 7.29 10.04 -0.58
N THR A 279 7.99 11.16 -0.38
CA THR A 279 9.44 11.25 -0.54
C THR A 279 10.18 10.45 0.53
N TYR A 280 9.75 10.52 1.80
CA TYR A 280 10.38 9.73 2.87
C TYR A 280 10.15 8.23 2.67
N MET A 281 8.96 7.84 2.21
CA MET A 281 8.68 6.46 1.80
C MET A 281 9.64 6.01 0.69
N ALA A 282 9.79 6.81 -0.37
CA ALA A 282 10.67 6.47 -1.48
C ALA A 282 12.15 6.36 -1.06
N LEU A 283 12.63 7.25 -0.17
CA LEU A 283 13.99 7.20 0.37
C LEU A 283 14.22 5.97 1.24
N LEU A 284 13.23 5.58 2.06
CA LEU A 284 13.30 4.37 2.86
C LEU A 284 13.43 3.12 1.97
N LEU A 285 12.63 3.05 0.90
CA LEU A 285 12.71 1.96 -0.08
C LEU A 285 14.04 1.96 -0.86
N ALA A 286 14.55 3.16 -1.20
CA ALA A 286 15.83 3.31 -1.90
C ALA A 286 16.99 2.66 -1.14
N LEU A 287 16.96 2.70 0.20
CA LEU A 287 17.99 2.11 1.07
C LEU A 287 18.18 0.60 0.84
N PHE A 288 17.14 -0.08 0.36
CA PHE A 288 17.15 -1.52 0.10
C PHE A 288 17.05 -1.87 -1.40
N ALA A 289 16.95 -0.89 -2.29
CA ALA A 289 16.77 -1.09 -3.72
C ALA A 289 18.09 -1.25 -4.51
N TRP A 290 19.24 -1.11 -3.86
CA TRP A 290 20.57 -1.19 -4.50
C TRP A 290 21.20 -2.59 -4.60
N PRO A 291 21.03 -3.54 -3.65
CA PRO A 291 21.78 -4.80 -3.66
C PRO A 291 21.52 -5.67 -4.89
N GLY A 292 20.25 -5.77 -5.30
CA GLY A 292 19.83 -6.52 -6.48
C GLY A 292 20.53 -6.02 -7.75
N PRO A 293 20.36 -4.73 -8.12
CA PRO A 293 21.08 -4.11 -9.24
C PRO A 293 22.60 -4.27 -9.17
N THR A 294 23.24 -4.08 -8.00
CA THR A 294 24.70 -4.28 -7.83
C THR A 294 25.14 -5.66 -8.30
N ARG A 295 24.47 -6.71 -7.84
CA ARG A 295 24.82 -8.10 -8.17
C ARG A 295 24.63 -8.39 -9.65
N LEU A 296 23.52 -7.93 -10.23
CA LEU A 296 23.20 -8.10 -11.64
C LEU A 296 24.24 -7.41 -12.54
N ILE A 297 24.51 -6.13 -12.28
CA ILE A 297 25.45 -5.33 -13.07
C ILE A 297 26.87 -5.88 -12.96
N ARG A 298 27.30 -6.28 -11.77
CA ARG A 298 28.60 -6.92 -11.55
C ARG A 298 28.79 -8.13 -12.46
N SER A 299 27.80 -9.00 -12.57
CA SER A 299 27.87 -10.20 -13.43
C SER A 299 28.08 -9.85 -14.91
N GLN A 300 27.42 -8.78 -15.39
CA GLN A 300 27.56 -8.32 -16.77
C GLN A 300 28.91 -7.68 -17.02
N VAL A 301 29.38 -6.86 -16.08
CA VAL A 301 30.71 -6.23 -16.15
C VAL A 301 31.82 -7.30 -16.16
N LEU A 302 31.66 -8.37 -15.37
CA LEU A 302 32.60 -9.49 -15.35
C LEU A 302 32.71 -10.19 -16.72
N SER A 303 31.60 -10.34 -17.44
CA SER A 303 31.60 -10.89 -18.80
C SER A 303 32.17 -9.91 -19.82
N MET A 304 31.85 -8.62 -19.71
CA MET A 304 32.31 -7.62 -20.68
C MET A 304 33.80 -7.30 -20.57
N ARG A 305 34.39 -7.36 -19.36
CA ARG A 305 35.81 -7.05 -19.16
C ARG A 305 36.72 -7.99 -19.96
N GLU A 306 36.23 -9.18 -20.31
CA GLU A 306 36.94 -10.20 -21.08
C GLU A 306 36.81 -9.98 -22.59
N ARG A 307 35.96 -9.05 -23.05
CA ARG A 307 35.74 -8.79 -24.48
C ARG A 307 36.92 -8.03 -25.11
N GLY A 308 37.16 -8.31 -26.38
CA GLY A 308 38.31 -7.78 -27.14
C GLY A 308 38.41 -6.24 -27.12
N TYR A 309 37.30 -5.49 -27.23
CA TYR A 309 37.35 -4.02 -27.21
C TYR A 309 37.89 -3.47 -25.88
N VAL A 310 37.52 -4.08 -24.75
CA VAL A 310 38.01 -3.69 -23.42
C VAL A 310 39.50 -3.99 -23.28
N GLN A 311 39.95 -5.14 -23.79
CA GLN A 311 41.37 -5.50 -23.77
C GLN A 311 42.19 -4.54 -24.62
N MET A 312 41.72 -4.17 -25.82
CA MET A 312 42.39 -3.21 -26.69
C MET A 312 42.45 -1.80 -26.08
N ALA A 313 41.39 -1.36 -25.40
CA ALA A 313 41.38 -0.09 -24.70
C ALA A 313 42.39 -0.04 -23.55
N ARG A 314 42.53 -1.14 -22.79
CA ARG A 314 43.58 -1.27 -21.77
C ARG A 314 44.98 -1.21 -22.37
N LEU A 315 45.22 -1.89 -23.49
CA LEU A 315 46.51 -1.85 -24.21
C LEU A 315 46.82 -0.45 -24.76
N SER A 316 45.79 0.34 -25.09
CA SER A 316 45.91 1.71 -25.57
C SER A 316 46.19 2.72 -24.44
N GLY A 317 46.30 2.28 -23.18
CA GLY A 317 46.57 3.14 -22.03
C GLY A 317 45.37 3.95 -21.53
N ALA A 318 44.14 3.58 -21.92
CA ALA A 318 42.94 4.26 -21.43
C ALA A 318 42.78 4.07 -19.91
N SER A 319 42.33 5.12 -19.21
CA SER A 319 42.13 5.05 -17.76
C SER A 319 40.97 4.13 -17.39
N THR A 320 41.04 3.46 -16.24
CA THR A 320 39.99 2.56 -15.73
C THR A 320 38.59 3.19 -15.79
N MET A 321 38.46 4.44 -15.36
CA MET A 321 37.17 5.15 -15.38
C MET A 321 36.68 5.45 -16.80
N SER A 322 37.59 5.77 -17.72
CA SER A 322 37.26 5.98 -19.13
C SER A 322 36.76 4.70 -19.79
N ILE A 323 37.35 3.55 -19.49
CA ILE A 323 36.89 2.26 -20.03
C ILE A 323 35.53 1.89 -19.41
N MET A 324 35.35 2.06 -18.09
CA MET A 324 34.10 1.74 -17.38
C MET A 324 32.91 2.57 -17.90
N PHE A 325 33.02 3.90 -17.90
CA PHE A 325 31.90 4.79 -18.23
C PHE A 325 31.86 5.19 -19.71
N GLY A 326 32.99 5.18 -20.41
CA GLY A 326 33.08 5.55 -21.83
C GLY A 326 32.83 4.38 -22.78
N GLU A 327 33.29 3.16 -22.44
CA GLU A 327 33.17 2.01 -23.35
C GLU A 327 32.17 0.97 -22.88
N MET A 328 32.22 0.59 -21.61
CA MET A 328 31.37 -0.48 -21.09
C MET A 328 29.94 -0.01 -20.78
N MET A 329 29.77 1.15 -20.13
CA MET A 329 28.44 1.64 -19.75
C MET A 329 27.51 1.85 -20.94
N PRO A 330 27.91 2.50 -22.06
CA PRO A 330 27.01 2.69 -23.20
C PRO A 330 26.55 1.35 -23.81
N ASN A 331 27.42 0.35 -23.82
CA ASN A 331 27.09 -0.99 -24.28
C ASN A 331 26.15 -1.75 -23.32
N LEU A 332 26.14 -1.40 -22.03
CA LEU A 332 25.19 -1.95 -21.05
C LEU A 332 23.89 -1.17 -20.92
N LEU A 333 23.77 0.03 -21.50
CA LEU A 333 22.57 0.87 -21.31
C LEU A 333 21.24 0.14 -21.53
N PRO A 334 21.05 -0.70 -22.57
CA PRO A 334 19.81 -1.44 -22.75
C PRO A 334 19.51 -2.39 -21.58
N TYR A 335 20.54 -3.07 -21.07
CA TYR A 335 20.43 -3.96 -19.91
C TYR A 335 20.18 -3.17 -18.61
N LEU A 336 20.87 -2.05 -18.42
CA LEU A 336 20.65 -1.16 -17.27
C LEU A 336 19.21 -0.62 -17.26
N ALA A 337 18.67 -0.27 -18.43
CA ALA A 337 17.29 0.18 -18.55
C ALA A 337 16.27 -0.92 -18.20
N ALA A 338 16.51 -2.17 -18.64
CA ALA A 338 15.68 -3.31 -18.28
C ALA A 338 15.70 -3.57 -16.77
N SER A 339 16.90 -3.60 -16.19
CA SER A 339 17.11 -3.76 -14.74
C SER A 339 16.45 -2.65 -13.93
N PHE A 340 16.54 -1.39 -14.38
CA PHE A 340 15.89 -0.26 -13.76
C PHE A 340 14.37 -0.44 -13.71
N THR A 341 13.75 -0.88 -14.81
CA THR A 341 12.31 -1.10 -14.89
C THR A 341 11.86 -2.23 -13.94
N GLY A 342 12.63 -3.32 -13.87
CA GLY A 342 12.43 -4.37 -12.87
C GLY A 342 12.54 -3.85 -11.44
N ASN A 343 13.52 -2.98 -11.17
CA ASN A 343 13.71 -2.37 -9.86
C ASN A 343 12.55 -1.42 -9.48
N VAL A 344 12.01 -0.66 -10.45
CA VAL A 344 10.79 0.15 -10.25
C VAL A 344 9.62 -0.74 -9.86
N SER A 345 9.41 -1.86 -10.55
CA SER A 345 8.36 -2.82 -10.21
C SER A 345 8.52 -3.36 -8.78
N GLY A 346 9.74 -3.75 -8.40
CA GLY A 346 10.04 -4.23 -7.05
C GLY A 346 9.78 -3.17 -5.97
N ALA A 347 10.17 -1.91 -6.24
CA ALA A 347 9.94 -0.80 -5.31
C ALA A 347 8.45 -0.48 -5.15
N ILE A 348 7.65 -0.49 -6.22
CA ILE A 348 6.19 -0.29 -6.14
C ILE A 348 5.53 -1.42 -5.35
N LEU A 349 5.97 -2.66 -5.57
CA LEU A 349 5.46 -3.81 -4.83
C LEU A 349 5.76 -3.69 -3.33
N ALA A 350 7.00 -3.31 -2.98
CA ALA A 350 7.39 -3.07 -1.59
C ALA A 350 6.61 -1.91 -0.95
N ALA A 351 6.46 -0.79 -1.66
CA ALA A 351 5.65 0.36 -1.23
C ALA A 351 4.21 -0.06 -0.95
N THR A 352 3.59 -0.77 -1.90
CA THR A 352 2.21 -1.26 -1.79
C THR A 352 2.06 -2.22 -0.60
N GLY A 353 3.03 -3.13 -0.40
CA GLY A 353 3.04 -4.04 0.74
C GLY A 353 3.05 -3.30 2.09
N LEU A 354 3.89 -2.27 2.22
CA LEU A 354 3.96 -1.44 3.43
C LEU A 354 2.67 -0.63 3.64
N GLU A 355 2.17 -0.01 2.58
CA GLU A 355 0.94 0.79 2.61
C GLU A 355 -0.30 -0.05 2.98
N VAL A 356 -0.40 -1.28 2.46
CA VAL A 356 -1.48 -2.23 2.79
C VAL A 356 -1.45 -2.64 4.26
N LEU A 357 -0.28 -2.62 4.90
CA LEU A 357 -0.13 -2.83 6.35
C LEU A 357 -0.43 -1.57 7.17
N GLY A 358 -0.78 -0.45 6.53
CA GLY A 358 -1.03 0.83 7.18
C GLY A 358 0.23 1.62 7.53
N LEU A 359 1.40 1.19 7.03
CA LEU A 359 2.71 1.80 7.28
C LEU A 359 3.10 2.78 6.18
N GLY A 360 2.11 3.38 5.53
CA GLY A 360 2.25 4.27 4.37
C GLY A 360 1.93 5.74 4.66
N PRO A 361 2.13 6.63 3.66
CA PRO A 361 1.67 8.00 3.76
C PRO A 361 0.13 8.04 3.82
N THR A 362 -0.42 8.41 4.98
CA THR A 362 -1.88 8.45 5.21
C THR A 362 -2.53 9.74 4.72
N ARG A 363 -1.76 10.81 4.58
CA ARG A 363 -2.26 12.13 4.13
C ARG A 363 -2.38 12.24 2.62
N ASP A 364 -1.61 11.43 1.90
CA ASP A 364 -1.53 11.46 0.45
C ASP A 364 -2.19 10.22 -0.14
N PRO A 365 -3.21 10.33 -1.01
CA PRO A 365 -3.72 9.20 -1.77
C PRO A 365 -2.61 8.48 -2.52
N THR A 366 -2.50 7.17 -2.31
CA THR A 366 -1.71 6.22 -3.10
C THR A 366 -2.57 4.97 -3.36
N LEU A 367 -2.15 4.11 -4.30
CA LEU A 367 -2.89 2.88 -4.59
C LEU A 367 -2.89 1.90 -3.41
N GLY A 368 -1.75 1.72 -2.73
CA GLY A 368 -1.65 0.80 -1.60
C GLY A 368 -2.44 1.26 -0.37
N ILE A 369 -2.41 2.56 -0.03
CA ILE A 369 -3.19 3.06 1.13
C ILE A 369 -4.70 2.99 0.87
N THR A 370 -5.11 3.11 -0.40
CA THR A 370 -6.52 2.93 -0.79
C THR A 370 -6.97 1.49 -0.56
N ILE A 371 -6.11 0.51 -0.86
CA ILE A 371 -6.36 -0.91 -0.56
C ILE A 371 -6.42 -1.14 0.96
N PHE A 372 -5.53 -0.52 1.74
CA PHE A 372 -5.59 -0.58 3.21
C PHE A 372 -6.94 -0.12 3.75
N TYR A 373 -7.44 1.05 3.31
CA TYR A 373 -8.75 1.53 3.76
C TYR A 373 -9.89 0.59 3.33
N ALA A 374 -9.83 0.02 2.13
CA ALA A 374 -10.81 -0.96 1.67
C ALA A 374 -10.83 -2.23 2.55
N ILE A 375 -9.65 -2.74 2.94
CA ILE A 375 -9.52 -3.89 3.84
C ILE A 375 -10.03 -3.54 5.24
N ARG A 376 -9.59 -2.41 5.81
CA ARG A 376 -9.98 -1.95 7.15
C ARG A 376 -11.49 -1.77 7.28
N ALA A 377 -12.12 -1.31 6.21
CA ALA A 377 -13.56 -1.12 6.16
C ALA A 377 -14.31 -2.38 5.72
N SER A 378 -13.66 -3.54 5.62
CA SER A 378 -14.26 -4.81 5.18
C SER A 378 -15.03 -4.68 3.85
N ALA A 379 -14.52 -3.87 2.91
CA ALA A 379 -15.17 -3.57 1.64
C ALA A 379 -15.48 -4.82 0.81
N ILE A 380 -14.63 -5.85 0.94
CA ILE A 380 -14.80 -7.17 0.30
C ILE A 380 -16.07 -7.84 0.82
N LEU A 381 -16.26 -7.91 2.15
CA LEU A 381 -17.45 -8.52 2.76
C LEU A 381 -18.73 -7.71 2.47
N ARG A 382 -18.60 -6.39 2.32
CA ARG A 382 -19.72 -5.50 1.95
C ARG A 382 -20.07 -5.55 0.45
N GLY A 383 -19.29 -6.26 -0.37
CA GLY A 383 -19.49 -6.37 -1.81
C GLY A 383 -19.21 -5.07 -2.57
N MET A 384 -18.41 -4.17 -2.00
CA MET A 384 -18.05 -2.88 -2.60
C MET A 384 -16.84 -3.05 -3.53
N TRP A 385 -17.06 -3.75 -4.64
CA TRP A 385 -16.00 -4.14 -5.57
C TRP A 385 -15.26 -2.95 -6.18
N TRP A 386 -15.94 -1.82 -6.37
CA TRP A 386 -15.32 -0.62 -6.93
C TRP A 386 -14.21 -0.05 -6.03
N TRP A 387 -14.28 -0.22 -4.71
CA TRP A 387 -13.29 0.34 -3.80
C TRP A 387 -11.98 -0.46 -3.80
N TRP A 388 -12.04 -1.80 -3.72
CA TRP A 388 -10.81 -2.62 -3.75
C TRP A 388 -10.39 -2.97 -5.19
N GLY A 389 -11.34 -3.16 -6.11
CA GLY A 389 -11.07 -3.60 -7.48
C GLY A 389 -10.39 -2.52 -8.33
N VAL A 390 -10.77 -1.24 -8.17
CA VAL A 390 -10.17 -0.12 -8.92
C VAL A 390 -8.66 0.03 -8.66
N PRO A 391 -8.17 0.15 -7.42
CA PRO A 391 -6.74 0.26 -7.17
C PRO A 391 -5.97 -1.01 -7.57
N LEU A 392 -6.57 -2.21 -7.44
CA LEU A 392 -5.97 -3.45 -7.94
C LEU A 392 -5.84 -3.47 -9.46
N ALA A 393 -6.88 -3.08 -10.20
CA ALA A 393 -6.84 -3.01 -11.65
C ALA A 393 -5.76 -2.02 -12.14
N ALA A 394 -5.63 -0.88 -11.46
CA ALA A 394 -4.58 0.09 -11.74
C ALA A 394 -3.17 -0.50 -11.53
N LEU A 395 -2.94 -1.22 -10.42
CA LEU A 395 -1.67 -1.90 -10.17
C LEU A 395 -1.37 -2.97 -11.22
N ILE A 396 -2.36 -3.74 -11.66
CA ILE A 396 -2.20 -4.75 -12.72
C ILE A 396 -1.73 -4.08 -14.03
N ILE A 397 -2.32 -2.95 -14.40
CA ILE A 397 -1.92 -2.20 -15.60
C ILE A 397 -0.49 -1.66 -15.45
N ILE A 398 -0.13 -1.11 -14.27
CA ILE A 398 1.23 -0.65 -13.98
C ILE A 398 2.24 -1.79 -14.11
N PHE A 399 2.01 -2.91 -13.42
CA PHE A 399 2.94 -4.04 -13.44
C PHE A 399 3.03 -4.70 -14.81
N SER A 400 1.93 -4.79 -15.55
CA SER A 400 1.94 -5.28 -16.93
C SER A 400 2.76 -4.36 -17.84
N GLY A 401 2.57 -3.04 -17.72
CA GLY A 401 3.35 -2.04 -18.48
C GLY A 401 4.85 -2.13 -18.19
N LEU A 402 5.23 -2.17 -16.90
CA LEU A 402 6.63 -2.34 -16.48
C LEU A 402 7.21 -3.67 -16.93
N PHE A 403 6.45 -4.76 -16.85
CA PHE A 403 6.90 -6.08 -17.32
C PHE A 403 7.17 -6.09 -18.84
N LEU A 404 6.25 -5.53 -19.63
CA LEU A 404 6.42 -5.39 -21.08
C LEU A 404 7.63 -4.52 -21.44
N MET A 405 7.89 -3.46 -20.67
CA MET A 405 9.11 -2.65 -20.81
C MET A 405 10.37 -3.47 -20.55
N THR A 406 10.42 -4.25 -19.46
CA THR A 406 11.57 -5.12 -19.14
C THR A 406 11.83 -6.13 -20.26
N VAL A 407 10.80 -6.88 -20.68
CA VAL A 407 10.93 -7.86 -21.78
C VAL A 407 11.34 -7.18 -23.09
N GLY A 408 10.74 -6.03 -23.38
CA GLY A 408 11.08 -5.25 -24.57
C GLY A 408 12.54 -4.80 -24.59
N LEU A 409 13.07 -4.35 -23.45
CA LEU A 409 14.47 -3.93 -23.30
C LEU A 409 15.45 -5.11 -23.31
N ASP A 410 15.09 -6.24 -22.74
CA ASP A 410 15.91 -7.47 -22.77
C ASP A 410 16.09 -8.00 -24.20
N GLU A 411 15.03 -7.96 -25.01
CA GLU A 411 15.07 -8.35 -26.43
C GLU A 411 15.90 -7.37 -27.28
N ILE A 412 16.09 -6.14 -26.80
CA ILE A 412 16.99 -5.15 -27.41
C ILE A 412 18.44 -5.43 -27.00
N ALA A 413 18.66 -5.74 -25.72
CA ALA A 413 19.98 -6.07 -25.19
C ALA A 413 20.53 -7.39 -25.76
N ASN A 414 19.66 -8.38 -26.01
CA ASN A 414 20.03 -9.69 -26.52
C ASN A 414 19.27 -10.05 -27.80
N PRO A 415 19.82 -9.74 -28.99
CA PRO A 415 19.14 -9.98 -30.27
C PRO A 415 18.94 -11.47 -30.62
N ARG A 416 19.51 -12.40 -29.83
CA ARG A 416 19.27 -13.84 -29.99
C ARG A 416 17.90 -14.30 -29.48
N LEU A 417 17.17 -13.44 -28.78
CA LEU A 417 15.83 -13.71 -28.24
C LEU A 417 14.69 -13.34 -29.21
N ARG A 418 15.01 -12.82 -30.40
CA ARG A 418 14.05 -12.40 -31.44
C ARG A 418 13.66 -13.51 -32.41
#